data_AF-A0A962EM12-F1
#
_entry.id   AF-A0A962EM12-F1
#
_cell.length_a   1.000
_cell.length_b   1.000
_cell.length_c   1.000
_cell.angle_alpha   90.00
_cell.angle_beta   90.00
_cell.angle_gamma   90.00
#
_symmetry.space_group_name_H-M   'P 1'
#
loop_
_entity.id
_entity.type
_entity.pdbx_description
1 polymer ?
#
loop_
_entity_poly.entity_id
_entity_poly.type
_entity_poly.pdbx_seq_one_letter_code
_entity_poly.pdbx_strand_id
1 'polypeptide(L)'
;KAQGIVGELNTGYLGYVVEKPTADVKALVEDINAKRKAFYQQTAVKTGATLEQVAATAYLKAVEKTETGNYYQNSSGNWQKK
;
A
#
# COMPACT_ATOMS: atom_id res chain seq x y z
N LYS A 1 1.23 -10.32 5.08
CA LYS A 1 0.58 -10.41 3.74
C LYS A 1 0.12 -11.86 3.46
N ALA A 2 -0.35 -12.57 4.49
CA ALA A 2 -0.10 -14.01 4.69
C ALA A 2 -0.92 -15.01 3.85
N GLN A 3 -1.51 -14.62 2.71
CA GLN A 3 -2.25 -15.54 1.82
C GLN A 3 -2.57 -14.94 0.43
N GLY A 4 -1.93 -13.84 0.03
CA GLY A 4 -2.32 -13.13 -1.20
C GLY A 4 -3.67 -12.44 -1.13
N ILE A 5 -4.17 -12.18 0.08
CA ILE A 5 -5.44 -11.47 0.34
C ILE A 5 -5.26 -9.95 0.24
N VAL A 6 -4.05 -9.46 0.53
CA VAL A 6 -3.70 -8.03 0.55
C VAL A 6 -2.42 -7.79 -0.23
N GLY A 7 -2.31 -6.61 -0.83
CA GLY A 7 -1.14 -6.19 -1.62
C GLY A 7 -0.94 -4.67 -1.60
N GLU A 8 0.19 -4.22 -2.16
CA GLU A 8 0.50 -2.79 -2.28
C GLU A 8 -0.23 -2.18 -3.49
N LEU A 9 -1.04 -1.15 -3.27
CA LEU A 9 -1.64 -0.35 -4.32
C LEU A 9 -0.60 0.62 -4.90
N ASN A 10 -0.73 0.96 -6.19
CA ASN A 10 0.13 1.95 -6.85
C ASN A 10 -0.01 3.38 -6.28
N THR A 11 -0.96 3.58 -5.37
CA THR A 11 -1.18 4.80 -4.59
C THR A 11 -0.33 4.89 -3.31
N GLY A 12 0.44 3.85 -2.97
CA GLY A 12 1.23 3.78 -1.74
C GLY A 12 0.50 3.19 -0.53
N TYR A 13 -0.75 2.76 -0.69
CA TYR A 13 -1.56 2.16 0.38
C TYR A 13 -1.67 0.65 0.22
N LEU A 14 -2.20 -0.04 1.24
CA LEU A 14 -2.59 -1.44 1.12
C LEU A 14 -4.00 -1.55 0.54
N GLY A 15 -4.20 -2.56 -0.29
CA GLY A 15 -5.50 -2.92 -0.87
C GLY A 15 -5.76 -4.42 -0.79
N TYR A 16 -7.02 -4.78 -1.07
CA TYR A 16 -7.47 -6.16 -1.10
C TYR A 16 -7.26 -6.73 -2.51
N VAL A 17 -6.62 -7.90 -2.58
CA VAL A 17 -6.42 -8.66 -3.83
C VAL A 17 -7.65 -9.53 -4.11
N VAL A 18 -8.36 -9.94 -3.06
CA VAL A 18 -9.60 -10.72 -3.14
C VAL A 18 -10.83 -9.82 -3.09
N GLU A 19 -11.91 -10.23 -3.75
CA GLU A 19 -13.17 -9.46 -3.79
C GLU A 19 -13.88 -9.39 -2.43
N LYS A 20 -13.74 -10.43 -1.60
CA LYS A 20 -14.46 -10.56 -0.32
C LYS A 20 -13.50 -10.78 0.84
N PRO A 21 -12.78 -9.74 1.30
CA PRO A 21 -11.95 -9.83 2.49
C PRO A 21 -12.82 -9.97 3.75
N THR A 22 -12.32 -10.71 4.74
CA THR A 22 -12.96 -10.84 6.06
C THR A 22 -12.96 -9.50 6.80
N ALA A 23 -13.81 -9.34 7.81
CA ALA A 23 -13.87 -8.13 8.63
C ALA A 23 -12.52 -7.81 9.30
N ASP A 24 -11.83 -8.84 9.81
CA ASP A 24 -10.50 -8.67 10.44
C ASP A 24 -9.46 -8.15 9.46
N VAL A 25 -9.46 -8.66 8.22
CA VAL A 25 -8.57 -8.18 7.17
C VAL A 25 -8.88 -6.73 6.82
N LYS A 26 -10.17 -6.36 6.77
CA LYS A 26 -10.58 -4.98 6.51
C LYS A 26 -10.07 -4.02 7.60
N ALA A 27 -10.34 -4.36 8.86
CA ALA A 27 -9.91 -3.55 9.99
C ALA A 27 -8.37 -3.39 10.04
N LEU A 28 -7.63 -4.45 9.75
CA LEU A 28 -6.17 -4.40 9.69
C LEU A 28 -5.66 -3.50 8.56
N VAL A 29 -6.23 -3.59 7.36
CA VAL A 29 -5.85 -2.74 6.23
C VAL A 29 -6.16 -1.28 6.50
N GLU A 30 -7.32 -0.99 7.10
CA GLU A 30 -7.72 0.37 7.48
C GLU A 30 -6.78 0.98 8.52
N ASP A 31 -6.44 0.23 9.59
CA ASP A 31 -5.48 0.68 10.61
C ASP A 31 -4.10 0.99 10.01
N ILE A 32 -3.59 0.09 9.15
CA ILE A 32 -2.30 0.30 8.48
C ILE A 32 -2.35 1.52 7.56
N ASN A 33 -3.42 1.67 6.78
CA ASN A 33 -3.57 2.80 5.85
C ASN A 33 -3.71 4.14 6.59
N ALA A 34 -4.37 4.16 7.75
CA ALA A 34 -4.43 5.34 8.62
C ALA A 34 -3.03 5.75 9.11
N LYS A 35 -2.23 4.78 9.58
CA LYS A 35 -0.83 5.01 10.00
C LYS A 35 0.04 5.51 8.85
N ARG A 36 -0.09 4.91 7.66
CA ARG A 36 0.61 5.36 6.43
C ARG A 36 0.24 6.79 6.08
N LYS A 37 -1.05 7.12 6.06
CA LYS A 37 -1.54 8.47 5.74
C LYS A 37 -0.95 9.51 6.70
N ALA A 38 -0.97 9.25 8.00
CA ALA A 38 -0.39 10.16 8.99
C ALA A 38 1.12 10.37 8.75
N PHE A 39 1.86 9.30 8.47
CA PHE A 39 3.28 9.38 8.14
C PHE A 39 3.55 10.15 6.84
N TYR A 40 2.73 9.94 5.81
CA TYR A 40 2.84 10.67 4.54
C TYR A 40 2.55 12.15 4.71
N GLN A 41 1.51 12.50 5.48
CA GLN A 41 1.20 13.89 5.81
C GLN A 41 2.36 14.56 6.55
N GLN A 42 2.92 13.90 7.55
CA GLN A 42 4.06 14.44 8.30
C GLN A 42 5.28 14.65 7.39
N THR A 43 5.56 13.69 6.51
CA THR A 43 6.69 13.78 5.58
C THR A 43 6.47 14.88 4.55
N ALA A 44 5.27 14.97 3.98
CA ALA A 44 4.89 16.01 3.02
C ALA A 44 5.11 17.42 3.57
N VAL A 45 4.65 17.68 4.80
CA VAL A 45 4.88 18.95 5.49
C VAL A 45 6.37 19.22 5.71
N LYS A 46 7.15 18.21 6.12
CA LYS A 46 8.59 18.36 6.37
C LYS A 46 9.40 18.62 5.10
N THR A 47 9.02 18.03 3.97
CA THR A 47 9.78 18.12 2.71
C THR A 47 9.22 19.14 1.73
N GLY A 48 8.07 19.76 2.04
CA GLY A 48 7.34 20.62 1.10
C GLY A 48 6.76 19.88 -0.10
N ALA A 49 6.65 18.55 -0.02
CA ALA A 49 6.08 17.72 -1.08
C ALA A 49 4.56 17.54 -0.89
N THR A 50 3.87 17.07 -1.93
CA THR A 50 2.47 16.65 -1.79
C THR A 50 2.36 15.27 -1.14
N LEU A 51 1.21 14.97 -0.55
CA LEU A 51 0.92 13.64 -0.01
C LEU A 51 1.13 12.54 -1.06
N GLU A 52 0.70 12.80 -2.30
CA GLU A 52 0.77 11.85 -3.42
C GLU A 52 2.21 11.57 -3.83
N GLN A 53 3.08 12.59 -3.85
CA GLN A 53 4.51 12.42 -4.15
C GLN A 53 5.21 11.55 -3.10
N VAL A 54 4.89 11.76 -1.82
CA VAL A 54 5.41 10.94 -0.72
C VAL A 54 4.89 9.51 -0.83
N ALA A 55 3.59 9.34 -1.08
CA ALA A 55 2.96 8.03 -1.21
C ALA A 55 3.50 7.25 -2.42
N ALA A 56 3.76 7.91 -3.55
CA ALA A 56 4.40 7.31 -4.71
C ALA A 56 5.83 6.83 -4.40
N THR A 57 6.61 7.63 -3.68
CA THR A 57 7.95 7.20 -3.23
C THR A 57 7.87 6.02 -2.27
N ALA A 58 6.89 6.02 -1.36
CA ALA A 58 6.65 4.92 -0.45
C ALA A 58 6.23 3.65 -1.17
N TYR A 59 5.39 3.76 -2.21
CA TYR A 59 4.99 2.66 -3.08
C TYR A 59 6.21 1.99 -3.72
N LEU A 60 7.11 2.76 -4.36
CA LEU A 60 8.31 2.21 -4.99
C LEU A 60 9.16 1.41 -3.99
N LYS A 61 9.40 1.97 -2.80
CA LYS A 61 10.12 1.29 -1.71
C LYS A 61 9.38 0.04 -1.22
N ALA A 62 8.05 0.09 -1.17
CA ALA A 62 7.23 -1.05 -0.74
C ALA A 62 7.27 -2.19 -1.77
N VAL A 63 7.27 -1.87 -3.07
CA VAL A 63 7.42 -2.87 -4.14
C VAL A 63 8.80 -3.51 -4.08
N GLU A 64 9.88 -2.74 -3.94
CA GLU A 64 11.24 -3.26 -3.78
C GLU A 64 11.32 -4.28 -2.64
N LYS A 65 10.74 -3.94 -1.48
CA LYS A 65 10.69 -4.78 -0.28
C LYS A 65 9.60 -5.86 -0.29
N THR A 66 8.77 -5.91 -1.31
CA THR A 66 7.73 -6.95 -1.40
C THR A 66 8.40 -8.29 -1.68
N GLU A 67 8.21 -9.23 -0.76
CA GLU A 67 8.76 -10.59 -0.86
C GLU A 67 8.05 -11.39 -1.96
N THR A 68 8.76 -12.36 -2.55
CA THR A 68 8.20 -13.30 -3.52
C THR A 68 6.95 -13.98 -2.97
N GLY A 69 5.91 -14.07 -3.78
CA GLY A 69 4.61 -14.62 -3.39
C GLY A 69 3.58 -13.58 -2.94
N ASN A 70 4.01 -12.34 -2.65
CA ASN A 70 3.12 -11.23 -2.32
C ASN A 70 2.73 -10.42 -3.55
N TYR A 71 1.71 -9.56 -3.40
CA TYR A 71 1.10 -8.82 -4.51
C TYR A 71 1.36 -7.31 -4.42
N TYR A 72 1.46 -6.68 -5.58
CA TYR A 72 1.50 -5.22 -5.77
C TYR A 72 0.80 -4.84 -7.08
N GLN A 73 0.23 -3.64 -7.18
CA GLN A 73 -0.38 -3.16 -8.43
C GLN A 73 0.66 -2.50 -9.32
N ASN A 74 0.73 -2.84 -10.61
CA ASN A 74 1.53 -2.08 -11.57
C ASN A 74 0.95 -0.67 -11.84
N SER A 75 1.61 0.11 -12.69
CA SER A 75 1.16 1.46 -13.05
C SER A 75 -0.26 1.50 -13.62
N SER A 76 -0.70 0.45 -14.31
CA SER A 76 -2.05 0.30 -14.85
C SER A 76 -3.10 -0.14 -13.81
N GLY A 77 -2.71 -0.34 -12.54
CA GLY A 77 -3.60 -0.80 -11.47
C GLY A 77 -3.82 -2.32 -11.44
N ASN A 78 -3.13 -3.09 -12.29
CA ASN A 78 -3.29 -4.54 -12.33
C ASN A 78 -2.42 -5.19 -11.24
N TRP A 79 -2.99 -6.13 -10.50
CA TRP A 79 -2.25 -6.93 -9.53
C TRP A 79 -1.17 -7.76 -10.21
N GLN A 80 0.04 -7.69 -9.66
CA GLN A 80 1.20 -8.49 -10.02
C GLN A 80 1.64 -9.27 -8.79
N LYS A 81 2.09 -10.50 -9.01
CA LYS A 81 2.72 -11.31 -7.97
C LYS A 81 4.23 -11.17 -8.12
N LYS A 82 4.92 -10.87 -7.02
CA LYS A 82 6.39 -10.81 -6.97
C LYS A 82 7.01 -12.20 -6.95
#